data_AF-A0A969NYZ4-F1
#
_entry.id   AF-A0A969NYZ4-F1
#
_cell.length_a   1.000
_cell.length_b   1.000
_cell.length_c   1.000
_cell.angle_alpha   90.00
_cell.angle_beta   90.00
_cell.angle_gamma   90.00
#
_symmetry.space_group_name_H-M   'P 1'
#
loop_
_entity.id
_entity.type
_entity.pdbx_description
1 polymer ?
#
loop_
_entity_poly.entity_id
_entity_poly.type
_entity_poly.pdbx_seq_one_letter_code
_entity_poly.pdbx_strand_id
1 'polypeptide(L)'
;MDERKKYRRRICRWNLPTGKKVNRAEFVKILIETISGSEEIENCKYRAFNDVPTQSWYSPYICVAQKKGIIQGYPNGTFQPEKNITFPEAAKVIAEVLDLTIPKVAEGASWYEPYIEALALKKAIPTSISNLQHPVNRGEMAEQIWRIKEDVTNLSSRKSRDF
;
A
#
# COMPACT_ATOMS: atom_id res chain seq x y z
N MET A 1 -7.23 -28.40 -5.48
CA MET A 1 -6.67 -28.09 -4.14
C MET A 1 -6.78 -26.59 -3.94
N ASP A 2 -7.46 -26.12 -2.89
CA ASP A 2 -7.79 -24.70 -2.66
C ASP A 2 -6.53 -23.83 -2.53
N GLU A 3 -6.31 -22.90 -3.44
CA GLU A 3 -5.17 -21.97 -3.45
C GLU A 3 -5.09 -21.13 -2.16
N ARG A 4 -6.24 -20.89 -1.47
CA ARG A 4 -6.22 -20.31 -0.12
C ARG A 4 -5.45 -21.18 0.87
N LYS A 5 -5.58 -22.51 0.78
CA LYS A 5 -4.86 -23.45 1.67
C LYS A 5 -3.37 -23.46 1.36
N LYS A 6 -2.96 -23.26 0.10
CA LYS A 6 -1.54 -23.23 -0.31
C LYS A 6 -0.86 -21.92 0.12
N TYR A 7 -1.51 -20.77 -0.08
CA TYR A 7 -1.01 -19.47 0.35
C TYR A 7 -1.05 -19.30 1.88
N ARG A 8 -2.15 -19.71 2.55
CA ARG A 8 -2.20 -19.78 4.03
C ARG A 8 -1.14 -20.72 4.57
N ARG A 9 -0.88 -21.88 3.96
CA ARG A 9 0.24 -22.76 4.39
C ARG A 9 1.61 -22.10 4.22
N ARG A 10 1.81 -21.27 3.18
CA ARG A 10 3.05 -20.50 3.00
C ARG A 10 3.19 -19.37 4.00
N ILE A 11 2.14 -18.57 4.28
CA ILE A 11 2.17 -17.49 5.28
C ILE A 11 2.20 -18.02 6.72
N CYS A 12 1.40 -19.03 7.05
CA CYS A 12 1.37 -19.64 8.38
C CYS A 12 2.68 -20.35 8.72
N ARG A 13 3.48 -20.76 7.72
CA ARG A 13 4.83 -21.32 7.95
C ARG A 13 5.81 -20.29 8.54
N TRP A 14 5.51 -18.99 8.44
CA TRP A 14 6.37 -17.90 8.94
C TRP A 14 5.85 -17.21 10.20
N ASN A 15 4.78 -17.72 10.83
CA ASN A 15 4.17 -17.16 12.06
C ASN A 15 4.14 -15.61 12.09
N LEU A 16 3.84 -15.00 10.95
CA LEU A 16 3.83 -13.54 10.83
C LEU A 16 2.62 -13.00 11.61
N PRO A 17 2.77 -12.02 12.50
CA PRO A 17 1.65 -11.41 13.21
C PRO A 17 0.83 -10.59 12.21
N THR A 18 -0.13 -11.24 11.55
CA THR A 18 -0.94 -10.68 10.46
C THR A 18 -1.86 -9.56 10.93
N GLY A 19 -2.25 -9.54 12.22
CA GLY A 19 -3.08 -8.49 12.81
C GLY A 19 -2.34 -7.20 13.18
N LYS A 20 -1.01 -7.13 13.06
CA LYS A 20 -0.26 -5.90 13.36
C LYS A 20 -0.60 -4.83 12.33
N LYS A 21 -1.11 -3.68 12.79
CA LYS A 21 -1.29 -2.47 11.98
C LYS A 21 0.07 -2.00 11.44
N VAL A 22 0.08 -1.50 10.21
CA VAL A 22 1.30 -1.06 9.53
C VAL A 22 1.37 0.46 9.56
N ASN A 23 2.49 1.01 10.00
CA ASN A 23 2.71 2.45 9.87
C ASN A 23 3.09 2.82 8.41
N ARG A 24 2.95 4.10 8.05
CA ARG A 24 3.19 4.56 6.68
C ARG A 24 4.62 4.29 6.21
N ALA A 25 5.61 4.40 7.11
CA ALA A 25 7.01 4.11 6.81
C ALA A 25 7.26 2.63 6.49
N GLU A 26 6.75 1.72 7.33
CA GLU A 26 6.82 0.27 7.13
C GLU A 26 6.14 -0.13 5.82
N PHE A 27 4.96 0.45 5.53
CA PHE A 27 4.20 0.15 4.32
C PHE A 27 4.95 0.55 3.04
N VAL A 28 5.46 1.78 3.00
CA VAL A 28 6.24 2.29 1.87
C VAL A 28 7.54 1.50 1.69
N LYS A 29 8.27 1.22 2.78
CA LYS A 29 9.50 0.41 2.71
C LYS A 29 9.25 -0.90 1.97
N ILE A 30 8.28 -1.69 2.42
CA ILE A 30 8.00 -3.02 1.87
C ILE A 30 7.67 -2.92 0.37
N LEU A 31 6.88 -1.93 -0.04
CA LEU A 31 6.49 -1.77 -1.44
C LEU A 31 7.63 -1.26 -2.32
N ILE A 32 8.44 -0.32 -1.85
CA ILE A 32 9.57 0.22 -2.61
C ILE A 32 10.64 -0.85 -2.85
N GLU A 33 10.87 -1.74 -1.88
CA GLU A 33 11.74 -2.91 -2.05
C GLU A 33 11.26 -3.85 -3.17
N THR A 34 9.98 -3.80 -3.57
CA THR A 34 9.49 -4.64 -4.67
C THR A 34 9.77 -4.08 -6.07
N ILE A 35 10.05 -2.79 -6.19
CA ILE A 35 10.18 -2.09 -7.49
C ILE A 35 11.49 -1.32 -7.68
N SER A 36 12.35 -1.27 -6.65
CA SER A 36 13.60 -0.50 -6.69
C SER A 36 14.78 -1.38 -6.26
N GLY A 37 15.94 -1.19 -6.89
CA GLY A 37 17.17 -1.87 -6.52
C GLY A 37 17.79 -1.27 -5.24
N SER A 38 18.62 -2.07 -4.54
CA SER A 38 19.30 -1.62 -3.31
C SER A 38 20.14 -0.36 -3.53
N GLU A 39 20.84 -0.27 -4.66
CA GLU A 39 21.64 0.90 -5.02
C GLU A 39 20.79 2.18 -5.17
N GLU A 40 19.62 2.08 -5.82
CA GLU A 40 18.71 3.23 -5.96
C GLU A 40 18.22 3.72 -4.59
N ILE A 41 17.88 2.78 -3.71
CA ILE A 41 17.42 3.06 -2.35
C ILE A 41 18.55 3.71 -1.55
N GLU A 42 19.73 3.11 -1.50
CA GLU A 42 20.88 3.60 -0.73
C GLU A 42 21.40 4.96 -1.20
N ASN A 43 21.27 5.27 -2.49
CA ASN A 43 21.71 6.53 -3.08
C ASN A 43 20.70 7.68 -2.91
N CYS A 44 19.45 7.41 -2.49
CA CYS A 44 18.46 8.46 -2.28
C CYS A 44 18.63 9.12 -0.89
N LYS A 45 19.37 10.23 -0.84
CA LYS A 45 19.84 10.85 0.43
C LYS A 45 19.28 12.24 0.76
N TYR A 46 18.36 12.79 -0.04
CA TYR A 46 17.78 14.10 0.28
C TYR A 46 16.64 13.98 1.29
N ARG A 47 16.36 15.09 1.99
CA ARG A 47 15.25 15.18 2.94
C ARG A 47 13.94 15.35 2.17
N ALA A 48 13.19 14.26 2.04
CA ALA A 48 11.92 14.23 1.34
C ALA A 48 10.81 15.06 2.02
N PHE A 49 10.75 15.02 3.35
CA PHE A 49 9.70 15.67 4.14
C PHE A 49 10.27 16.28 5.43
N ASN A 50 9.56 17.27 5.98
CA ASN A 50 9.98 17.99 7.17
C ASN A 50 10.08 17.10 8.42
N ASP A 51 9.31 16.02 8.50
CA ASP A 51 9.28 15.09 9.62
C ASP A 51 10.00 13.75 9.33
N VAL A 52 10.83 13.72 8.27
CA VAL A 52 11.63 12.55 7.89
C VAL A 52 13.11 12.90 8.01
N PRO A 53 13.77 12.58 9.15
CA PRO A 53 15.20 12.76 9.31
C PRO A 53 15.99 11.87 8.32
N THR A 54 17.05 12.41 7.73
CA THR A 54 17.86 11.70 6.71
C THR A 54 18.57 10.45 7.23
N GLN A 55 18.74 10.32 8.54
CA GLN A 55 19.38 9.17 9.20
C GLN A 55 18.37 8.09 9.64
N SER A 56 17.07 8.33 9.50
CA SER A 56 16.06 7.32 9.85
C SER A 56 16.10 6.15 8.88
N TRP A 57 15.88 4.93 9.39
CA TRP A 57 15.90 3.70 8.59
C TRP A 57 14.94 3.73 7.39
N TYR A 58 13.84 4.48 7.48
CA TYR A 58 12.84 4.62 6.41
C TYR A 58 13.15 5.73 5.40
N SER A 59 14.11 6.62 5.70
CA SER A 59 14.41 7.79 4.88
C SER A 59 14.70 7.46 3.41
N PRO A 60 15.60 6.49 3.08
CA PRO A 60 15.91 6.19 1.69
C PRO A 60 14.68 5.69 0.90
N TYR A 61 13.83 4.87 1.52
CA TYR A 61 12.62 4.35 0.89
C TYR A 61 11.60 5.45 0.60
N ILE A 62 11.38 6.35 1.57
CA ILE A 62 10.48 7.51 1.40
C ILE A 62 11.03 8.46 0.34
N CYS A 63 12.34 8.66 0.30
CA CYS A 63 13.03 9.47 -0.71
C CYS A 63 12.77 8.93 -2.13
N VAL A 64 12.93 7.62 -2.33
CA VAL A 64 12.63 6.97 -3.62
C VAL A 64 11.15 7.07 -3.95
N ALA A 65 10.26 6.77 -3.00
CA ALA A 65 8.82 6.84 -3.20
C ALA A 65 8.35 8.24 -3.62
N GLN A 66 8.90 9.29 -3.00
CA GLN A 66 8.58 10.68 -3.37
C GLN A 66 9.15 11.01 -4.74
N LYS A 67 10.40 10.62 -5.03
CA LYS A 67 11.05 10.86 -6.32
C LYS A 67 10.29 10.21 -7.50
N LYS A 68 9.71 9.02 -7.27
CA LYS A 68 8.86 8.32 -8.25
C LYS A 68 7.41 8.84 -8.30
N GLY A 69 7.04 9.83 -7.48
CA GLY A 69 5.69 10.39 -7.45
C GLY A 69 4.63 9.53 -6.74
N ILE A 70 5.02 8.39 -6.20
CA ILE A 70 4.14 7.42 -5.50
C ILE A 70 3.52 8.06 -4.25
N ILE A 71 4.30 8.86 -3.53
CA ILE A 71 3.87 9.59 -2.34
C ILE A 71 4.11 11.10 -2.50
N GLN A 72 3.20 11.89 -1.93
CA GLN A 72 3.27 13.36 -1.96
C GLN A 72 3.30 13.99 -0.56
N GLY A 73 3.05 13.20 0.49
CA GLY A 73 2.89 13.71 1.85
C GLY A 73 1.59 14.48 2.05
N TYR A 74 1.53 15.25 3.13
CA TYR A 74 0.43 16.12 3.51
C TYR A 74 0.72 17.58 3.10
N PRO A 75 -0.32 18.43 2.98
CA PRO A 75 -0.16 19.84 2.57
C PRO A 75 0.80 20.66 3.44
N ASN A 76 1.02 20.25 4.70
CA ASN A 76 1.98 20.88 5.61
C ASN A 76 3.44 20.43 5.42
N GLY A 77 3.73 19.67 4.36
CA GLY A 77 5.08 19.18 4.04
C GLY A 77 5.56 18.02 4.92
N THR A 78 4.63 17.32 5.58
CA THR A 78 4.95 16.15 6.43
C THR A 78 4.52 14.83 5.77
N PHE A 79 5.11 13.72 6.20
CA PHE A 79 4.77 12.36 5.77
C PHE A 79 4.03 11.56 6.84
N GLN A 80 4.26 11.87 8.11
CA GLN A 80 3.77 11.17 9.30
C GLN A 80 4.17 9.69 9.33
N PRO A 81 5.48 9.36 9.38
CA PRO A 81 5.99 8.00 9.19
C PRO A 81 5.41 6.98 10.20
N GLU A 82 5.20 7.41 11.45
CA GLU A 82 4.72 6.56 12.54
C GLU A 82 3.18 6.41 12.57
N LYS A 83 2.45 7.19 11.77
CA LYS A 83 1.00 7.07 11.69
C LYS A 83 0.63 5.77 10.97
N ASN A 84 -0.35 5.05 11.50
CA ASN A 84 -0.93 3.89 10.80
C ASN A 84 -1.49 4.32 9.45
N ILE A 85 -1.16 3.56 8.40
CA ILE A 85 -1.68 3.86 7.06
C ILE A 85 -3.16 3.53 6.98
N THR A 86 -3.96 4.46 6.46
CA THR A 86 -5.38 4.24 6.20
C THR A 86 -5.59 3.51 4.87
N PHE A 87 -6.76 2.89 4.68
CA PHE A 87 -7.06 2.16 3.45
C PHE A 87 -6.92 3.00 2.16
N PRO A 88 -7.46 4.23 2.05
CA PRO A 88 -7.28 5.09 0.88
C PRO A 88 -5.81 5.38 0.54
N GLU A 89 -5.00 5.62 1.56
CA GLU A 89 -3.56 5.87 1.41
C GLU A 89 -2.84 4.60 0.94
N ALA A 90 -3.17 3.45 1.52
CA ALA A 90 -2.64 2.16 1.10
C ALA A 90 -3.04 1.82 -0.35
N ALA A 91 -4.30 2.06 -0.72
CA ALA A 91 -4.82 1.83 -2.07
C ALA A 91 -4.05 2.65 -3.11
N LYS A 92 -3.82 3.94 -2.86
CA LYS A 92 -2.99 4.78 -3.72
C LYS A 92 -1.59 4.21 -3.89
N VAL A 93 -0.88 3.95 -2.78
CA VAL A 93 0.51 3.48 -2.86
C VAL A 93 0.61 2.11 -3.55
N ILE A 94 -0.31 1.18 -3.27
CA ILE A 94 -0.36 -0.13 -3.95
C ILE A 94 -0.59 0.05 -5.45
N ALA A 95 -1.57 0.88 -5.83
CA ALA A 95 -1.92 1.06 -7.23
C ALA A 95 -0.78 1.66 -8.04
N GLU A 96 -0.09 2.67 -7.51
CA GLU A 96 1.07 3.30 -8.13
C GLU A 96 2.27 2.34 -8.21
N VAL A 97 2.57 1.61 -7.14
CA VAL A 97 3.72 0.68 -7.10
C VAL A 97 3.51 -0.51 -8.03
N LEU A 98 2.30 -1.03 -8.12
CA LEU A 98 1.97 -2.17 -8.97
C LEU A 98 1.50 -1.76 -10.37
N ASP A 99 1.68 -0.49 -10.74
CA ASP A 99 1.36 0.07 -12.05
C ASP A 99 -0.05 -0.29 -12.54
N LEU A 100 -1.03 -0.12 -11.65
CA LEU A 100 -2.42 -0.40 -11.98
C LEU A 100 -2.97 0.66 -12.93
N THR A 101 -3.82 0.24 -13.87
CA THR A 101 -4.61 1.16 -14.67
C THR A 101 -5.58 1.92 -13.76
N ILE A 102 -5.35 3.21 -13.61
CA ILE A 102 -6.17 4.10 -12.79
C ILE A 102 -7.39 4.55 -13.60
N PRO A 103 -8.62 4.17 -13.19
CA PRO A 103 -9.84 4.57 -13.88
C PRO A 103 -10.04 6.08 -13.80
N LYS A 104 -10.54 6.67 -14.88
CA LYS A 104 -10.99 8.06 -14.85
C LYS A 104 -12.28 8.14 -14.02
N VAL A 105 -12.27 8.99 -13.00
CA VAL A 105 -13.43 9.27 -12.13
C VAL A 105 -14.14 10.56 -12.55
N ALA A 106 -15.37 10.75 -12.05
CA ALA A 106 -16.15 11.96 -12.29
C ALA A 106 -15.46 13.20 -11.71
N GLU A 107 -15.78 14.37 -12.28
CA GLU A 107 -15.32 15.65 -11.71
C GLU A 107 -15.85 15.84 -10.29
N GLY A 108 -14.99 16.28 -9.37
CA GLY A 108 -15.32 16.44 -7.95
C GLY A 108 -15.14 15.18 -7.10
N ALA A 109 -14.73 14.05 -7.69
CA ALA A 109 -14.38 12.85 -6.94
C ALA A 109 -13.25 13.11 -5.93
N SER A 110 -13.32 12.43 -4.79
CA SER A 110 -12.26 12.48 -3.79
C SER A 110 -10.97 11.90 -4.36
N TRP A 111 -9.83 12.45 -3.92
CA TRP A 111 -8.50 12.11 -4.46
C TRP A 111 -8.18 10.61 -4.45
N TYR A 112 -8.80 9.83 -3.56
CA TYR A 112 -8.53 8.40 -3.40
C TYR A 112 -9.45 7.48 -4.21
N GLU A 113 -10.61 7.96 -4.65
CA GLU A 113 -11.62 7.16 -5.35
C GLU A 113 -11.07 6.36 -6.54
N PRO A 114 -10.25 6.94 -7.45
CA PRO A 114 -9.77 6.18 -8.61
C PRO A 114 -8.88 5.01 -8.19
N TYR A 115 -8.11 5.12 -7.10
CA TYR A 115 -7.26 4.04 -6.61
C TYR A 115 -8.06 2.92 -5.93
N ILE A 116 -9.10 3.28 -5.18
CA ILE A 116 -10.03 2.28 -4.60
C ILE A 116 -10.73 1.52 -5.73
N GLU A 117 -11.18 2.21 -6.77
CA GLU A 117 -11.80 1.58 -7.93
C GLU A 117 -10.81 0.64 -8.65
N ALA A 118 -9.56 1.05 -8.85
CA ALA A 118 -8.51 0.20 -9.44
C ALA A 118 -8.34 -1.12 -8.65
N LEU A 119 -8.29 -1.04 -7.31
CA LEU A 119 -8.21 -2.22 -6.46
C LEU A 119 -9.50 -3.07 -6.49
N ALA A 120 -10.66 -2.42 -6.55
CA ALA A 120 -11.96 -3.10 -6.64
C ALA A 120 -12.10 -3.90 -7.94
N LEU A 121 -11.65 -3.33 -9.08
CA LEU A 121 -11.62 -4.01 -10.38
C LEU A 121 -10.74 -5.25 -10.36
N LYS A 122 -9.62 -5.20 -9.63
CA LYS A 122 -8.74 -6.36 -9.36
C LYS A 122 -9.27 -7.30 -8.29
N LYS A 123 -10.44 -7.03 -7.71
CA LYS A 123 -11.00 -7.74 -6.54
C LYS A 123 -9.98 -7.88 -5.41
N ALA A 124 -9.13 -6.86 -5.24
CA ALA A 124 -8.01 -6.88 -4.31
C ALA A 124 -8.39 -6.45 -2.90
N ILE A 125 -9.56 -5.85 -2.68
CA ILE A 125 -9.96 -5.28 -1.39
C ILE A 125 -10.48 -6.39 -0.46
N PRO A 126 -9.79 -6.70 0.65
CA PRO A 126 -10.23 -7.72 1.61
C PRO A 126 -11.55 -7.32 2.28
N THR A 127 -12.39 -8.31 2.63
CA THR A 127 -13.70 -8.05 3.23
C THR A 127 -13.64 -7.49 4.65
N SER A 128 -12.49 -7.61 5.33
CA SER A 128 -12.23 -7.06 6.66
C SER A 128 -12.11 -5.54 6.67
N ILE A 129 -11.79 -4.92 5.53
CA ILE A 129 -11.75 -3.46 5.37
C ILE A 129 -13.20 -2.99 5.22
N SER A 130 -13.69 -2.25 6.21
CA SER A 130 -15.12 -1.89 6.32
C SER A 130 -15.43 -0.41 6.12
N ASN A 131 -14.41 0.46 6.19
CA ASN A 131 -14.56 1.91 6.06
C ASN A 131 -13.24 2.55 5.60
N LEU A 132 -13.30 3.79 5.14
CA LEU A 132 -12.14 4.53 4.62
C LEU A 132 -11.07 4.83 5.68
N GLN A 133 -11.45 5.00 6.95
CA GLN A 133 -10.49 5.29 8.02
C GLN A 133 -9.82 4.02 8.58
N HIS A 134 -10.14 2.84 8.03
CA HIS A 134 -9.61 1.56 8.49
C HIS A 134 -8.08 1.53 8.39
N PRO A 135 -7.36 1.32 9.51
CA PRO A 135 -5.92 1.16 9.49
C PRO A 135 -5.57 -0.23 8.96
N VAL A 136 -4.75 -0.27 7.91
CA VAL A 136 -4.40 -1.53 7.24
C VAL A 136 -3.40 -2.33 8.08
N ASN A 137 -3.65 -3.63 8.21
CA ASN A 137 -2.71 -4.56 8.85
C ASN A 137 -1.83 -5.31 7.84
N ARG A 138 -0.76 -5.97 8.33
CA ARG A 138 0.20 -6.70 7.48
C ARG A 138 -0.46 -7.80 6.66
N GLY A 139 -1.47 -8.48 7.21
CA GLY A 139 -2.22 -9.52 6.52
C GLY A 139 -3.02 -8.97 5.34
N GLU A 140 -3.74 -7.88 5.56
CA GLU A 140 -4.54 -7.19 4.53
C GLU A 140 -3.65 -6.59 3.43
N MET A 141 -2.51 -6.00 3.79
CA MET A 141 -1.51 -5.55 2.83
C MET A 141 -1.02 -6.70 1.95
N ALA A 142 -0.58 -7.80 2.57
CA ALA A 142 -0.07 -8.96 1.84
C ALA A 142 -1.15 -9.58 0.93
N GLU A 143 -2.38 -9.66 1.41
CA GLU A 143 -3.51 -10.17 0.63
C GLU A 143 -3.80 -9.29 -0.58
N GLN A 144 -3.83 -7.96 -0.44
CA GLN A 144 -4.03 -7.03 -1.56
C GLN A 144 -2.95 -7.21 -2.63
N ILE A 145 -1.67 -7.19 -2.22
CA ILE A 145 -0.53 -7.34 -3.14
C ILE A 145 -0.59 -8.70 -3.84
N TRP A 146 -0.84 -9.78 -3.11
CA TRP A 146 -0.92 -11.12 -3.67
C TRP A 146 -2.07 -11.27 -4.66
N ARG A 147 -3.27 -10.75 -4.33
CA ARG A 147 -4.41 -10.78 -5.24
C ARG A 147 -4.12 -10.07 -6.55
N ILE A 148 -3.41 -8.93 -6.51
CA ILE A 148 -3.03 -8.18 -7.70
C ILE A 148 -1.97 -8.93 -8.52
N LYS A 149 -0.88 -9.37 -7.88
CA LYS A 149 0.26 -10.00 -8.59
C LYS A 149 -0.09 -11.35 -9.22
N GLU A 150 -0.97 -12.12 -8.58
CA GLU A 150 -1.36 -13.46 -9.04
C GLU A 150 -2.76 -13.46 -9.71
N ASP A 151 -3.33 -12.28 -9.96
CA ASP A 151 -4.67 -12.08 -10.57
C ASP A 151 -5.79 -12.92 -9.92
N VAL A 152 -5.81 -12.95 -8.59
CA VAL A 152 -6.74 -13.78 -7.81
C VAL A 152 -8.10 -13.11 -7.70
N THR A 153 -9.05 -13.53 -8.55
CA THR A 153 -10.38 -12.92 -8.68
C THR A 153 -11.54 -13.79 -8.17
N ASN A 154 -11.25 -14.97 -7.63
CA ASN A 154 -12.24 -15.94 -7.14
C ASN A 154 -12.61 -15.77 -5.65
N LEU A 155 -11.98 -14.83 -4.96
CA LEU A 155 -12.25 -14.51 -3.56
C LEU A 155 -13.30 -13.41 -3.43
N SER A 156 -14.05 -13.42 -2.33
CA SER A 156 -14.91 -12.30 -1.98
C SER A 156 -14.05 -11.04 -1.77
N SER A 157 -14.53 -9.93 -2.30
CA SER A 157 -13.87 -8.62 -2.24
C SER A 157 -14.91 -7.52 -2.12
N ARG A 158 -14.55 -6.43 -1.43
CA ARG A 158 -15.36 -5.21 -1.39
C ARG A 158 -15.34 -4.52 -2.74
N LYS A 159 -16.41 -3.79 -3.03
CA LYS A 159 -16.53 -2.86 -4.17
C LYS A 159 -16.26 -1.44 -3.70
N SER A 160 -15.90 -0.55 -4.62
CA SER A 160 -15.65 0.87 -4.30
C SER A 160 -16.87 1.53 -3.64
N ARG A 161 -18.08 1.24 -4.15
CA ARG A 161 -19.37 1.72 -3.59
C ARG A 161 -19.71 1.24 -2.17
N ASP A 162 -18.92 0.34 -1.59
CA ASP A 162 -19.17 -0.19 -0.25
C ASP A 162 -18.60 0.74 0.85
N PHE A 163 -17.99 1.88 0.46
CA PHE A 163 -17.29 2.84 1.31
C PHE A 163 -17.95 4.22 1.34
#